data_AF-A0A3D2VH18-F1
#
_entry.id   AF-A0A3D2VH18-F1
#
_cell.length_a   1.000
_cell.length_b   1.000
_cell.length_c   1.000
_cell.angle_alpha   90.00
_cell.angle_beta   90.00
_cell.angle_gamma   90.00
#
_symmetry.space_group_name_H-M   'P 1'
#
loop_
_entity.id
_entity.type
_entity.pdbx_description
1 polymer ?
#
loop_
_entity_poly.entity_id
_entity_poly.type
_entity_poly.pdbx_seq_one_letter_code
_entity_poly.pdbx_strand_id
1 'polypeptide(L)' 'NLMNLCRVHPHSAYRWFMEMYIDSAHWVMGPNVFGMGLFSDGGIFATKPYICGS' A
#
# COMPACT_ATOMS: atom_id res chain seq x y z
N ASN A 1 6.33 1.14 -3.81
CA ASN A 1 7.28 2.16 -4.29
C ASN A 1 6.70 3.12 -5.31
N LEU A 2 6.49 2.75 -6.58
CA LEU A 2 6.08 3.71 -7.62
C LEU A 2 4.76 4.45 -7.30
N MET A 3 3.72 3.74 -6.87
CA MET A 3 2.44 4.36 -6.50
C MET A 3 2.56 5.34 -5.32
N ASN A 4 3.46 5.06 -4.37
CA ASN A 4 3.75 5.96 -3.26
C ASN A 4 4.50 7.22 -3.75
N LEU A 5 5.52 7.04 -4.60
CA LEU A 5 6.30 8.12 -5.18
C LEU A 5 5.46 9.04 -6.09
N CYS A 6 4.54 8.47 -6.86
CA CYS A 6 3.61 9.20 -7.72
C CYS A 6 2.41 9.80 -6.97
N ARG A 7 2.36 9.67 -5.63
CA ARG A 7 1.26 10.18 -4.78
C ARG A 7 -0.12 9.71 -5.23
N VAL A 8 -0.22 8.44 -5.64
CA VAL A 8 -1.49 7.82 -5.99
C VAL A 8 -2.37 7.74 -4.74
N HIS A 9 -3.66 8.06 -4.88
CA HIS A 9 -4.59 8.00 -3.76
C HIS A 9 -4.64 6.56 -3.18
N PRO A 10 -4.49 6.37 -1.86
CA PRO A 10 -4.36 5.04 -1.26
C PRO A 10 -5.52 4.09 -1.55
N HIS A 11 -6.73 4.64 -1.63
CA HIS A 11 -7.93 3.86 -1.99
C HIS A 11 -7.90 3.33 -3.43
N SER A 12 -7.31 4.09 -4.37
CA SER A 12 -7.19 3.66 -5.76
C SER A 12 -6.14 2.56 -5.90
N ALA A 13 -5.01 2.68 -5.20
CA ALA A 13 -4.01 1.62 -5.14
C ALA A 13 -4.58 0.35 -4.51
N TYR A 14 -5.33 0.47 -3.41
CA TYR A 14 -6.00 -0.65 -2.75
C TYR A 14 -6.96 -1.38 -3.69
N ARG A 15 -7.83 -0.66 -4.41
CA ARG A 15 -8.73 -1.25 -5.40
C ARG A 15 -7.97 -1.99 -6.50
N TRP A 16 -6.90 -1.40 -7.01
CA TRP A 16 -6.06 -2.02 -8.02
C TRP A 16 -5.44 -3.34 -7.52
N PHE A 17 -4.92 -3.37 -6.27
CA PHE A 17 -4.40 -4.60 -5.66
C PHE A 17 -5.50 -5.64 -5.40
N MET A 18 -6.72 -5.22 -5.09
CA MET A 18 -7.88 -6.09 -4.91
C MET A 18 -8.40 -6.70 -6.22
N GLU A 19 -8.12 -6.08 -7.37
CA GLU A 19 -8.59 -6.55 -8.69
C GLU A 19 -7.52 -7.39 -9.42
N MET A 20 -6.23 -7.12 -9.18
CA MET A 20 -5.12 -7.77 -9.89
C MET A 20 -4.66 -9.09 -9.28
N TYR A 21 -4.97 -9.36 -8.01
CA TYR A 21 -4.45 -10.50 -7.28
C TYR A 21 -5.57 -11.43 -6.83
N ILE A 22 -5.38 -12.74 -6.98
CA ILE A 22 -6.40 -13.74 -6.60
C ILE A 22 -6.44 -13.99 -5.09
N ASP A 23 -5.37 -13.67 -4.37
CA ASP A 23 -5.23 -13.77 -2.92
C ASP A 23 -5.55 -12.45 -2.19
N SER A 24 -6.19 -11.51 -2.88
CA SER A 24 -6.55 -10.22 -2.31
C SER A 24 -7.76 -10.32 -1.39
N ALA A 25 -7.54 -10.72 -0.14
CA ALA A 25 -8.55 -10.63 0.90
C ALA A 25 -8.48 -9.26 1.60
N HIS A 26 -9.65 -8.69 1.95
CA HIS A 26 -9.73 -7.36 2.57
C HIS A 26 -8.85 -7.21 3.82
N TRP A 27 -8.77 -8.25 4.65
CA TRP A 27 -7.97 -8.26 5.88
C TRP A 27 -6.46 -8.34 5.63
N VAL A 28 -6.03 -8.84 4.46
CA VAL A 28 -4.61 -8.91 4.06
C VAL A 28 -4.20 -7.61 3.38
N MET A 29 -4.99 -7.14 2.42
CA MET A 29 -4.63 -5.97 1.62
C MET A 29 -4.74 -4.65 2.39
N GLY A 30 -5.56 -4.59 3.44
CA GLY A 30 -5.65 -3.43 4.32
C GLY A 30 -4.29 -3.01 4.89
N PRO A 31 -3.68 -3.82 5.77
CA PRO A 31 -2.38 -3.50 6.36
C PRO A 31 -1.24 -3.47 5.32
N ASN A 32 -1.28 -4.33 4.30
CA ASN A 32 -0.21 -4.39 3.30
C ASN A 32 -0.18 -3.16 2.39
N VAL A 33 -1.31 -2.68 1.88
CA VAL A 33 -1.35 -1.53 0.98
C VAL A 33 -1.27 -0.22 1.76
N PHE A 34 -2.12 -0.04 2.78
CA PHE A 34 -2.20 1.22 3.50
C PHE A 34 -1.03 1.42 4.48
N GLY A 35 -0.56 0.37 5.13
CA GLY A 35 0.57 0.42 6.04
C GLY A 35 1.90 0.26 5.30
N MET A 36 2.19 -0.95 4.84
CA MET A 36 3.51 -1.27 4.29
C MET A 36 3.79 -0.59 2.94
N GLY A 37 2.82 -0.58 2.03
CA GLY A 37 3.02 -0.14 0.64
C GLY A 37 3.00 1.37 0.43
N LEU A 38 2.14 2.09 1.14
CA LEU A 38 1.93 3.53 1.00
C LEU A 38 2.25 4.35 2.25
N PHE A 39 2.48 3.71 3.40
CA PHE A 39 2.73 4.40 4.67
C PHE A 39 1.67 5.46 5.02
N SER A 40 0.43 5.19 4.60
CA SER A 40 -0.72 6.10 4.77
C SER A 40 -1.37 5.99 6.15
N ASP A 41 -1.01 4.95 6.91
CA ASP A 41 -1.44 4.71 8.29
C ASP A 41 -0.63 5.52 9.31
N GLY A 42 0.31 6.35 8.87
CA GLY A 42 1.15 7.16 9.77
C GLY A 42 2.16 6.36 10.57
N GLY A 43 2.43 5.12 10.18
CA GLY A 43 3.41 4.25 10.83
C GLY A 43 2.86 3.37 11.96
N ILE A 44 1.56 3.07 11.94
CA ILE A 44 0.94 2.10 12.85
C ILE A 44 1.44 0.68 12.54
N PHE A 45 1.59 0.35 11.27
CA PHE A 45 2.00 -0.98 10.81
C PHE A 45 3.50 -1.10 10.52
N ALA A 46 4.16 -0.01 10.13
CA ALA A 46 5.60 0.01 9.86
C ALA A 46 6.25 1.25 10.50
N THR A 47 7.48 1.13 11.00
CA THR A 47 8.18 2.26 11.65
C THR A 47 8.90 3.17 10.66
N LYS A 48 9.14 2.72 9.43
CA LYS A 48 9.78 3.50 8.36
C LYS A 48 9.07 3.24 7.03
N PRO A 49 8.96 4.26 6.15
CA PRO A 49 8.34 4.09 4.85
C PRO A 49 9.23 3.22 3.94
N TYR A 50 8.64 2.22 3.30
CA TYR A 50 9.32 1.42 2.28
C TYR A 50 9.37 2.22 0.98
N ILE A 51 10.49 2.91 0.76
CA ILE A 51 10.78 3.69 -0.44
C ILE A 51 12.23 3.41 -0.82
N CYS A 52 12.46 3.11 -2.10
CA CYS A 52 13.81 2.93 -2.66
C CYS A 52 13.86 3.66 -4.00
N GLY A 53 14.93 4.42 -4.23
CA GLY A 53 15.31 4.97 -5.52
C GLY A 53 16.42 4.12 -6.11
N SER A 54 16.25 3.66 -7.35
CA SER A 54 17.33 3.07 -8.14
C SER A 54 18.11 4.16 -8.86
#